data_AF-A0A942BKA8-F1
#
_entry.id   AF-A0A942BKA8-F1
#
_cell.length_a   1.000
_cell.length_b   1.000
_cell.length_c   1.000
_cell.angle_alpha   90.00
_cell.angle_beta   90.00
_cell.angle_gamma   90.00
#
_symmetry.space_group_name_H-M   'P 1'
#
loop_
_entity.id
_entity.type
_entity.pdbx_description
1 polymer ?
#
loop_
_entity_poly.entity_id
_entity_poly.type
_entity_poly.pdbx_seq_one_letter_code
_entity_poly.pdbx_strand_id
1 'polypeptide(L)'
;MNREWLIETWSYNTWANLRWLPVAPTCGGDDVMRHILQVEARWLQRLKGEKPTRNQTINEAQIRKNEADWAEFLATCDFDRVLEIVGVFDRGTVHMSCKEIALHTLNHSTYHRGHLRRLAEEAGIDWPESDRCYWTIR
;
A
#
# COMPACT_ATOMS: atom_id res chain seq x y z
N MET A 1 9.37 16.35 0.69
CA MET A 1 9.39 14.93 0.26
C MET A 1 9.93 14.88 -1.15
N ASN A 2 11.02 14.16 -1.39
CA ASN A 2 11.58 14.00 -2.73
C ASN A 2 11.19 12.64 -3.32
N ARG A 3 11.48 12.44 -4.61
CA ARG A 3 11.12 11.25 -5.37
C ARG A 3 11.80 9.99 -4.86
N GLU A 4 13.10 10.08 -4.62
CA GLU A 4 13.94 8.98 -4.13
C GLU A 4 13.43 8.42 -2.81
N TRP A 5 13.14 9.30 -1.85
CA TRP A 5 12.59 8.90 -0.55
C TRP A 5 11.26 8.16 -0.68
N LEU A 6 10.40 8.59 -1.61
CA LEU A 6 9.09 7.96 -1.78
C LEU A 6 9.23 6.58 -2.41
N ILE A 7 10.09 6.43 -3.42
CA ILE A 7 10.44 5.14 -4.03
C ILE A 7 11.05 4.19 -2.98
N GLU A 8 12.01 4.66 -2.17
CA GLU A 8 12.59 3.87 -1.08
C GLU A 8 11.53 3.44 -0.06
N THR A 9 10.59 4.33 0.25
CA THR A 9 9.49 4.02 1.19
C THR A 9 8.55 2.95 0.62
N TRP A 10 8.41 2.83 -0.71
CA TRP A 10 7.71 1.69 -1.33
C TRP A 10 8.43 0.36 -1.10
N SER A 11 9.76 0.33 -1.10
CA SER A 11 10.50 -0.89 -0.74
C SER A 11 10.30 -1.30 0.73
N TYR A 12 10.20 -0.32 1.65
CA TYR A 12 9.74 -0.59 3.02
C TYR A 12 8.34 -1.23 3.02
N ASN A 13 7.41 -0.67 2.26
CA ASN A 13 6.05 -1.17 2.21
C ASN A 13 5.97 -2.61 1.70
N THR A 14 6.75 -2.96 0.67
CA THR A 14 6.89 -4.34 0.17
C THR A 14 7.37 -5.27 1.27
N TRP A 15 8.45 -4.91 1.95
CA TRP A 15 8.99 -5.73 3.03
C TRP A 15 7.98 -5.97 4.14
N ALA A 16 7.28 -4.93 4.56
CA ALA A 16 6.24 -5.06 5.57
C ALA A 16 5.11 -6.00 5.10
N ASN A 17 4.65 -5.86 3.85
CA ASN A 17 3.64 -6.74 3.26
C ASN A 17 4.11 -8.20 3.16
N LEU A 18 5.37 -8.44 2.78
CA LEU A 18 5.94 -9.79 2.69
C LEU A 18 6.05 -10.47 4.05
N ARG A 19 6.34 -9.73 5.12
CA ARG A 19 6.35 -10.29 6.48
C ARG A 19 4.96 -10.72 6.94
N TRP A 20 3.93 -9.95 6.58
CA TRP A 20 2.55 -10.24 6.91
C TRP A 20 1.93 -11.34 6.04
N LEU A 21 2.42 -11.54 4.82
CA LEU A 21 1.90 -12.53 3.86
C LEU A 21 1.68 -13.94 4.45
N PRO A 22 2.65 -14.57 5.17
CA PRO A 22 2.43 -15.89 5.75
C PRO A 22 1.55 -15.89 7.00
N VAL A 23 1.44 -14.76 7.73
CA VAL A 23 0.74 -14.69 9.03
C VAL A 23 -0.72 -14.31 8.85
N ALA A 24 -1.03 -13.39 7.94
CA ALA A 24 -2.39 -12.89 7.76
C ALA A 24 -3.45 -14.00 7.59
N PRO A 25 -3.23 -15.07 6.80
CA PRO A 25 -4.22 -16.14 6.67
C PRO A 25 -4.47 -16.92 7.97
N THR A 26 -3.47 -16.97 8.84
CA THR A 26 -3.56 -17.72 10.10
C THR A 26 -4.43 -17.01 11.14
N CYS A 27 -4.53 -15.68 11.07
CA CYS A 27 -5.33 -14.84 11.97
C CYS A 27 -6.61 -14.29 11.31
N GLY A 28 -7.05 -14.84 10.17
CA GLY A 28 -8.24 -14.34 9.44
C GLY A 28 -8.06 -12.97 8.78
N GLY A 29 -6.83 -12.55 8.55
CA GLY A 29 -6.44 -11.27 7.96
C GLY A 29 -6.36 -11.23 6.42
N ASP A 30 -6.79 -12.28 5.72
CA ASP A 30 -6.73 -12.35 4.24
C ASP A 30 -7.41 -11.14 3.58
N ASP A 31 -8.60 -10.77 4.05
CA ASP A 31 -9.34 -9.65 3.47
C ASP A 31 -8.66 -8.30 3.72
N VAL A 32 -7.96 -8.16 4.84
CA VAL A 32 -7.15 -6.96 5.13
C VAL A 32 -5.94 -6.91 4.19
N MET A 33 -5.23 -8.02 3.99
CA MET A 33 -4.13 -8.09 3.01
C MET A 33 -4.63 -7.83 1.59
N ARG A 34 -5.77 -8.42 1.21
CA ARG A 34 -6.38 -8.18 -0.10
C ARG A 34 -6.72 -6.71 -0.30
N HIS A 35 -7.30 -6.08 0.71
CA HIS A 35 -7.65 -4.65 0.70
C HIS A 35 -6.42 -3.77 0.51
N ILE A 36 -5.32 -4.06 1.23
CA ILE A 36 -4.03 -3.37 1.04
C ILE A 36 -3.59 -3.45 -0.42
N LEU A 37 -3.47 -4.65 -0.99
CA LEU A 37 -2.99 -4.83 -2.37
C LEU A 37 -3.93 -4.23 -3.42
N GLN A 38 -5.24 -4.30 -3.18
CA GLN A 38 -6.25 -3.66 -4.05
C GLN A 38 -6.11 -2.14 -4.03
N VAL A 39 -5.96 -1.52 -2.86
CA VAL A 39 -5.83 -0.06 -2.76
C VAL A 39 -4.53 0.41 -3.43
N GLU A 40 -3.42 -0.29 -3.22
CA GLU A 40 -2.16 -0.03 -3.90
C GLU A 40 -2.30 -0.03 -5.43
N ALA A 41 -2.91 -1.07 -5.99
CA ALA A 41 -3.11 -1.17 -7.44
C ALA A 41 -4.11 -0.11 -7.97
N ARG A 42 -5.23 0.10 -7.29
CA ARG A 42 -6.30 0.99 -7.76
C ARG A 42 -5.88 2.45 -7.79
N TRP A 43 -5.11 2.91 -6.81
CA TRP A 43 -4.61 4.29 -6.83
C TRP A 43 -3.62 4.50 -7.97
N LEU A 44 -2.74 3.53 -8.23
CA LEU A 44 -1.84 3.61 -9.36
C LEU A 44 -2.58 3.63 -10.70
N GLN A 45 -3.58 2.76 -10.87
CA GLN A 45 -4.43 2.73 -12.05
C GLN A 45 -5.10 4.08 -12.29
N ARG A 46 -5.64 4.72 -11.24
CA ARG A 46 -6.20 6.07 -11.34
C ARG A 46 -5.18 7.10 -11.80
N LEU A 47 -3.96 7.07 -11.23
CA LEU A 47 -2.87 7.95 -11.64
C LEU A 47 -2.46 7.75 -13.11
N LYS A 48 -2.58 6.53 -13.62
CA LYS A 48 -2.33 6.20 -15.03
C LYS A 48 -3.52 6.46 -15.96
N GLY A 49 -4.68 6.86 -15.43
CA GLY A 49 -5.92 7.03 -16.20
C GLY A 49 -6.57 5.70 -16.61
N GLU A 50 -6.19 4.60 -15.95
CA GLU A 50 -6.67 3.25 -16.19
C GLU A 50 -7.94 2.94 -15.38
N LYS A 51 -8.71 1.95 -15.84
CA LYS A 51 -9.87 1.46 -15.10
C LYS A 51 -9.43 0.60 -13.90
N PRO A 52 -9.89 0.90 -12.67
CA PRO A 52 -9.47 0.15 -11.49
C PRO A 52 -9.90 -1.33 -11.53
N THR A 53 -8.98 -2.25 -11.28
CA THR A 53 -9.30 -3.68 -11.16
C THR A 53 -9.82 -4.01 -9.75
N ARG A 54 -10.75 -4.96 -9.68
CA ARG A 54 -11.39 -5.31 -8.40
C ARG A 54 -10.66 -6.38 -7.61
N ASN A 55 -10.07 -7.36 -8.27
CA ASN A 55 -9.51 -8.53 -7.62
C ASN A 55 -7.99 -8.55 -7.74
N GLN A 56 -7.32 -8.67 -6.59
CA GLN A 56 -5.89 -8.90 -6.49
C GLN A 56 -5.68 -10.26 -5.82
N THR A 57 -4.75 -11.05 -6.37
CA THR A 57 -4.30 -12.30 -5.76
C THR A 57 -3.40 -11.96 -4.56
N ILE A 58 -3.58 -12.66 -3.45
CA ILE A 58 -2.73 -12.49 -2.27
C ILE A 58 -1.55 -13.45 -2.40
N ASN A 59 -0.46 -12.99 -3.02
CA ASN A 59 0.79 -13.74 -3.08
C ASN A 59 1.99 -12.79 -3.22
N GLU A 60 3.18 -13.35 -3.04
CA GLU A 60 4.44 -12.58 -3.14
C GLU A 60 4.62 -11.93 -4.51
N ALA A 61 4.27 -12.61 -5.60
CA ALA A 61 4.38 -12.07 -6.95
C ALA A 61 3.55 -10.79 -7.13
N GLN A 62 2.33 -10.75 -6.59
CA GLN A 62 1.47 -9.57 -6.64
C GLN A 62 2.03 -8.42 -5.78
N ILE A 63 2.56 -8.71 -4.59
CA ILE A 63 3.19 -7.69 -3.73
C ILE A 63 4.37 -7.03 -4.47
N ARG A 64 5.25 -7.84 -5.05
CA ARG A 64 6.41 -7.34 -5.81
C ARG A 64 6.01 -6.62 -7.08
N LYS A 65 4.95 -7.06 -7.75
CA LYS A 65 4.39 -6.37 -8.91
C LYS A 65 3.91 -4.96 -8.54
N ASN A 66 3.16 -4.83 -7.44
CA ASN A 66 2.70 -3.52 -6.97
C ASN A 66 3.88 -2.58 -6.73
N GLU A 67 4.94 -3.04 -6.05
CA GLU A 67 6.16 -2.25 -5.84
C GLU A 67 6.78 -1.78 -7.14
N ALA A 68 7.03 -2.71 -8.07
CA ALA A 68 7.68 -2.41 -9.34
C ALA A 68 6.86 -1.40 -10.15
N ASP A 69 5.53 -1.60 -10.24
CA ASP A 69 4.65 -0.71 -10.98
C ASP A 69 4.65 0.72 -10.37
N TRP A 70 4.70 0.83 -9.04
CA TRP A 70 4.78 2.11 -8.34
C TRP A 70 6.14 2.76 -8.51
N ALA A 71 7.24 2.03 -8.36
CA ALA A 71 8.59 2.55 -8.54
C ALA A 71 8.81 3.07 -9.97
N GLU A 72 8.36 2.32 -10.98
CA GLU A 72 8.43 2.73 -12.39
C GLU A 72 7.63 4.02 -12.65
N PHE A 73 6.38 4.08 -12.15
CA PHE A 73 5.56 5.27 -12.28
C PHE A 73 6.18 6.47 -11.58
N LEU A 74 6.60 6.29 -10.32
CA LEU A 74 7.23 7.34 -9.52
C LEU A 74 8.61 7.73 -10.03
N ALA A 75 9.25 6.98 -10.92
CA ALA A 75 10.51 7.41 -11.54
C ALA A 75 10.29 8.51 -12.60
N THR A 76 9.13 8.52 -13.27
CA THR A 76 8.92 9.31 -14.49
C THR A 76 7.74 10.27 -14.43
N CYS A 77 6.81 10.09 -13.48
CA CYS A 77 5.60 10.92 -13.43
C CYS A 77 5.90 12.38 -13.06
N ASP A 78 5.00 13.29 -13.46
CA ASP A 78 4.92 14.61 -12.86
C ASP A 78 4.42 14.49 -11.41
N PHE A 79 5.29 14.81 -10.47
CA PHE A 79 5.08 14.62 -9.03
C PHE A 79 4.03 15.57 -8.46
N ASP A 80 3.90 16.74 -9.08
CA ASP A 80 3.03 17.84 -8.64
C ASP A 80 1.73 17.90 -9.43
N ARG A 81 1.58 17.09 -10.50
CA ARG A 81 0.32 16.93 -11.21
C ARG A 81 -0.81 16.60 -10.23
N VAL A 82 -1.80 17.48 -10.18
CA VAL A 82 -2.99 17.36 -9.35
C VAL A 82 -4.07 16.59 -10.10
N LEU A 83 -4.65 15.59 -9.43
CA LEU A 83 -5.84 14.89 -9.89
C LEU A 83 -7.06 15.37 -9.11
N GLU A 84 -8.16 15.54 -9.83
CA GLU A 84 -9.49 15.67 -9.23
C GLU A 84 -10.04 14.27 -8.92
N ILE A 85 -10.37 14.03 -7.66
CA ILE A 85 -10.87 12.75 -7.15
C ILE A 85 -12.30 12.97 -6.66
N VAL A 86 -13.27 12.38 -7.37
CA VAL A 86 -14.69 12.54 -7.06
C VAL A 86 -15.22 11.33 -6.29
N GLY A 87 -15.87 11.56 -5.15
CA GLY A 87 -16.69 10.54 -4.46
C GLY A 87 -15.93 9.45 -3.72
N VAL A 88 -14.64 9.61 -3.46
CA VAL A 88 -13.81 8.60 -2.77
C VAL A 88 -13.80 8.76 -1.24
N PHE A 89 -14.22 9.91 -0.70
CA PHE A 89 -14.05 10.23 0.72
C PHE A 89 -15.33 10.72 1.43
N ASP A 90 -16.52 10.49 0.88
CA ASP A 90 -17.81 11.06 1.36
C ASP A 90 -17.78 12.60 1.53
N ARG A 91 -16.74 13.26 1.01
CA ARG A 91 -16.45 14.70 1.11
C ARG A 91 -16.64 15.43 -0.22
N GLY A 92 -17.32 14.80 -1.19
CA GLY A 92 -17.45 15.32 -2.54
C GLY A 92 -16.15 15.17 -3.34
N THR A 93 -15.66 16.27 -3.91
CA THR A 93 -14.48 16.33 -4.77
C THR A 93 -13.24 16.74 -3.96
N VAL A 94 -12.15 15.98 -4.10
CA VAL A 94 -10.86 16.25 -3.46
C VAL A 94 -9.78 16.39 -4.51
N HIS A 95 -8.84 17.31 -4.30
CA HIS A 95 -7.70 17.52 -5.18
C HIS A 95 -6.43 17.01 -4.48
N MET A 96 -5.69 16.10 -5.12
CA MET A 96 -4.43 15.57 -4.59
C MET A 96 -3.41 15.44 -5.71
N SER A 97 -2.18 15.84 -5.41
CA SER A 97 -1.02 15.60 -6.28
C SER A 97 -0.63 14.12 -6.33
N CYS A 98 0.09 13.72 -7.38
CA CYS A 98 0.65 12.36 -7.50
C CYS A 98 1.41 11.92 -6.24
N LYS A 99 2.26 12.81 -5.69
CA LYS A 99 3.03 12.53 -4.46
C LYS A 99 2.14 12.34 -3.23
N GLU A 100 1.05 13.11 -3.10
CA GLU A 100 0.11 12.98 -1.98
C GLU A 100 -0.68 11.67 -2.07
N ILE A 101 -1.08 11.27 -3.27
CA ILE A 101 -1.77 9.99 -3.50
C ILE A 101 -0.84 8.80 -3.19
N ALA A 102 0.41 8.87 -3.64
CA ALA A 102 1.41 7.85 -3.33
C ALA A 102 1.68 7.74 -1.82
N LEU A 103 1.83 8.87 -1.12
CA LEU A 103 1.98 8.88 0.34
C LEU A 103 0.72 8.36 1.05
N HIS A 104 -0.46 8.78 0.61
CA HIS A 104 -1.73 8.29 1.16
C HIS A 104 -1.80 6.77 1.08
N THR A 105 -1.41 6.20 -0.06
CA THR A 105 -1.43 4.75 -0.30
C THR A 105 -0.49 4.02 0.66
N LEU A 106 0.74 4.52 0.85
CA LEU A 106 1.69 3.97 1.83
C LEU A 106 1.16 4.03 3.27
N ASN A 107 0.61 5.18 3.67
CA ASN A 107 0.05 5.37 5.00
C ASN A 107 -1.17 4.47 5.24
N HIS A 108 -1.99 4.28 4.20
CA HIS A 108 -3.14 3.38 4.24
C HIS A 108 -2.70 1.92 4.45
N SER A 109 -1.64 1.47 3.77
CA SER A 109 -1.06 0.14 4.01
C SER A 109 -0.57 -0.02 5.46
N THR A 110 0.13 0.98 6.01
CA THR A 110 0.56 0.96 7.42
C THR A 110 -0.61 0.93 8.39
N TYR A 111 -1.64 1.74 8.17
CA TYR A 111 -2.86 1.75 8.98
C TYR A 111 -3.52 0.36 9.03
N HIS A 112 -3.69 -0.29 7.87
CA HIS A 112 -4.32 -1.60 7.80
C HIS A 112 -3.44 -2.74 8.33
N ARG A 113 -2.11 -2.63 8.29
CA ARG A 113 -1.24 -3.57 9.01
C ARG A 113 -1.41 -3.48 10.53
N GLY A 114 -1.77 -2.32 11.06
CA GLY A 114 -2.19 -2.20 12.46
C GLY A 114 -3.42 -3.05 12.79
N HIS A 115 -4.36 -3.19 11.85
CA HIS A 115 -5.50 -4.11 12.00
C HIS A 115 -5.05 -5.59 11.97
N LEU A 116 -4.10 -5.97 11.10
CA LEU A 116 -3.54 -7.32 11.10
C LEU A 116 -2.89 -7.69 12.44
N ARG A 117 -2.15 -6.75 13.04
CA ARG A 117 -1.59 -6.91 14.39
C ARG A 117 -2.66 -7.24 15.41
N ARG A 118 -3.73 -6.44 15.44
CA ARG A 118 -4.85 -6.69 16.36
C ARG A 118 -5.45 -8.08 16.15
N LEU A 119 -5.68 -8.49 14.90
CA LEU A 119 -6.22 -9.82 14.58
C LEU A 119 -5.31 -10.95 15.07
N ALA A 120 -3.99 -10.81 14.91
CA ALA A 120 -3.02 -11.76 15.41
C ALA A 120 -2.99 -11.81 16.95
N GLU A 121 -3.02 -10.65 17.61
CA GLU A 121 -3.13 -10.52 19.07
C GLU A 121 -4.39 -11.21 19.62
N GLU A 122 -5.56 -10.94 19.03
CA GLU A 122 -6.83 -11.56 19.41
C GLU A 122 -6.86 -13.08 19.16
N ALA A 123 -6.14 -13.56 18.15
CA ALA A 123 -6.01 -14.98 17.83
C ALA A 123 -4.92 -15.70 18.64
N GLY A 124 -4.09 -14.99 19.42
CA GLY A 124 -2.95 -15.57 20.14
C GLY A 124 -1.86 -16.12 19.21
N ILE A 125 -1.71 -15.53 18.02
CA ILE A 125 -0.73 -15.93 17.00
C ILE A 125 0.43 -14.94 17.02
N ASP A 126 1.68 -15.39 16.95
CA ASP A 126 2.83 -14.49 16.82
C ASP A 126 2.77 -13.68 15.52
N TRP A 127 3.07 -12.37 15.60
CA TRP A 127 3.08 -11.47 14.44
C TRP A 127 4.46 -10.87 14.16
N PRO A 128 4.74 -10.51 12.90
CA PRO A 128 5.97 -9.81 12.57
C PRO A 128 5.91 -8.34 13.00
N GLU A 129 7.05 -7.82 13.47
CA GLU A 129 7.23 -6.37 13.52
C GLU A 129 7.38 -5.78 12.12
N SER A 130 6.63 -4.71 11.87
CA SER A 130 6.53 -4.06 10.55
C SER A 130 6.61 -2.53 10.62
N ASP A 131 7.01 -1.99 11.77
CA ASP A 131 7.38 -0.58 11.90
C ASP A 131 8.62 -0.28 11.03
N ARG A 132 8.65 0.92 10.46
CA ARG A 132 9.75 1.39 9.60
C ARG A 132 11.10 1.39 10.32
N CYS A 133 11.15 1.55 11.64
CA CYS A 133 12.41 1.49 12.40
C CYS A 133 13.10 0.11 12.25
N TYR A 134 12.33 -0.98 12.22
CA TYR A 134 12.86 -2.33 12.01
C TYR A 134 13.37 -2.55 10.59
N TRP A 135 12.83 -1.83 9.60
CA TRP A 135 13.37 -1.83 8.24
C TRP A 135 14.73 -1.15 8.15
N THR A 136 14.97 -0.10 8.92
CA THR A 136 16.22 0.66 8.87
C THR A 136 17.42 -0.03 9.53
N ILE A 137 17.17 -1.06 10.34
CA ILE A 137 18.21 -1.80 11.09
C ILE A 137 18.42 -3.24 10.60
N ARG A 138 17.80 -3.58 9.46
CA ARG A 138 17.88 -4.93 8.86
C ARG A 138 19.22 -5.21 8.18
#